data_AF-A0A925TN69-F1
#
_entry.id   AF-A0A925TN69-F1
#
_cell.length_a   1.000
_cell.length_b   1.000
_cell.length_c   1.000
_cell.angle_alpha   90.00
_cell.angle_beta   90.00
_cell.angle_gamma   90.00
#
_symmetry.space_group_name_H-M   'P 1'
#
loop_
_entity.id
_entity.type
_entity.pdbx_description
1 polymer ?
#
loop_
_entity_poly.entity_id
_entity_poly.type
_entity_poly.pdbx_seq_one_letter_code
_entity_poly.pdbx_strand_id
1 'polypeptide(L)'
;ACAATRAQKQFCLDLRGQFSGYEDNVWGLTSSDAAAGYVDWGGPPVNGVVDARIDGTVVPCAAAGSLPFVPGDCTAALREMHTRWGDKIYGPYGFADAFNPVTGWVGTDVIGIDQGITLLMAENLRSGLVWELMEPWRPE
;
A
#
# COMPACT_ATOMS: atom_id res chain seq x y z
N ALA A 1 7.27 -4.33 12.06
CA ALA A 1 6.13 -4.17 11.14
C ALA A 1 5.14 -3.11 11.61
N CYS A 2 4.43 -3.26 12.75
CA CYS A 2 3.42 -2.27 13.18
C CYS A 2 3.93 -0.81 13.27
N ALA A 3 5.14 -0.60 13.83
CA ALA A 3 5.74 0.73 13.92
C ALA A 3 6.06 1.32 12.53
N ALA A 4 6.55 0.50 11.60
CA ALA A 4 6.86 0.92 10.24
C ALA A 4 5.59 1.31 9.48
N THR A 5 4.52 0.50 9.56
CA THR A 5 3.22 0.82 8.94
C THR A 5 2.65 2.13 9.48
N ARG A 6 2.67 2.35 10.79
CA ARG A 6 2.18 3.61 11.40
C ARG A 6 3.02 4.81 10.98
N ALA A 7 4.35 4.67 10.94
CA ALA A 7 5.24 5.72 10.47
C ALA A 7 5.01 6.04 8.99
N GLN A 8 4.76 5.02 8.16
CA GLN A 8 4.49 5.17 6.74
C GLN A 8 3.13 5.88 6.50
N LYS A 9 2.07 5.51 7.24
CA LYS A 9 0.78 6.23 7.23
C LYS A 9 0.98 7.69 7.65
N GLN A 10 1.64 7.93 8.79
CA GLN A 10 1.90 9.30 9.26
C GLN A 10 2.69 10.12 8.25
N PHE A 11 3.69 9.52 7.59
CA PHE A 11 4.46 10.17 6.56
C PHE A 11 3.60 10.63 5.37
N CYS A 12 2.65 9.81 4.90
CA CYS A 12 1.71 10.23 3.86
C CYS A 12 0.84 11.42 4.34
N LEU A 13 0.40 11.39 5.60
CA LEU A 13 -0.39 12.48 6.19
C LEU A 13 0.41 13.77 6.33
N ASP A 14 1.69 13.70 6.69
CA ASP A 14 2.56 14.87 6.77
C ASP A 14 2.79 15.50 5.38
N LEU A 15 2.75 14.69 4.33
CA LEU A 15 2.85 15.14 2.93
C LEU A 15 1.54 15.69 2.36
N ARG A 16 0.41 15.64 3.08
CA ARG A 16 -0.90 16.08 2.57
C ARG A 16 -0.95 17.55 2.14
N GLY A 17 -0.10 18.39 2.73
CA GLY A 17 0.03 19.80 2.36
C GLY A 17 0.63 20.00 0.96
N GLN A 18 1.35 18.99 0.46
CA GLN A 18 1.97 18.97 -0.86
C GLN A 18 1.17 18.10 -1.85
N PHE A 19 0.62 16.98 -1.38
CA PHE A 19 -0.22 16.05 -2.15
C PHE A 19 -1.59 15.90 -1.51
N SER A 20 -2.57 16.66 -2.00
CA SER A 20 -3.92 16.74 -1.42
C SER A 20 -4.73 15.44 -1.46
N GLY A 21 -4.26 14.44 -2.20
CA GLY A 21 -4.87 13.12 -2.28
C GLY A 21 -4.62 12.22 -1.07
N TYR A 22 -3.63 12.55 -0.23
CA TYR A 22 -3.40 11.80 1.01
C TYR A 22 -4.39 12.20 2.10
N GLU A 23 -5.04 11.20 2.67
CA GLU A 23 -6.07 11.32 3.71
C GLU A 23 -5.93 10.16 4.73
N ASP A 24 -6.65 10.23 5.86
CA ASP A 24 -6.56 9.25 6.94
C ASP A 24 -6.76 7.79 6.48
N ASN A 25 -7.58 7.59 5.44
CA ASN A 25 -7.87 6.31 4.81
C ASN A 25 -7.44 6.25 3.33
N VAL A 26 -6.61 7.20 2.86
CA VAL A 26 -6.04 7.17 1.50
C VAL A 26 -4.55 7.45 1.62
N TRP A 27 -3.78 6.37 1.77
CA TRP A 27 -2.33 6.42 2.01
C TRP A 27 -1.70 5.10 1.58
N GLY A 28 -0.40 5.12 1.29
CA GLY A 28 0.36 3.93 0.96
C GLY A 28 1.43 4.23 -0.09
N LEU A 29 2.69 4.00 0.29
CA LEU A 29 3.88 4.13 -0.53
C LEU A 29 4.72 2.88 -0.32
N THR A 30 5.00 2.22 -1.42
CA THR A 30 5.94 1.11 -1.61
C THR A 30 6.20 1.01 -3.10
N SER A 31 7.32 0.43 -3.52
CA SER A 31 7.68 0.32 -4.93
C SER A 31 6.53 -0.18 -5.80
N SER A 32 6.31 0.47 -6.94
CA SER A 32 5.20 0.20 -7.86
C SER A 32 5.42 0.90 -9.20
N ASP A 33 4.52 0.64 -10.14
CA ASP A 33 4.34 1.46 -11.33
C ASP A 33 4.04 2.92 -10.98
N ALA A 34 4.47 3.78 -11.88
CA ALA A 34 4.21 5.21 -11.89
C ALA A 34 3.86 5.63 -13.33
N ALA A 35 3.27 6.82 -13.48
CA ALA A 35 2.92 7.34 -14.81
C ALA A 35 4.10 7.41 -15.80
N ALA A 36 5.33 7.50 -15.29
CA ALA A 36 6.56 7.59 -16.06
C ALA A 36 7.48 6.35 -15.92
N GLY A 37 6.96 5.19 -15.53
CA GLY A 37 7.73 3.94 -15.42
C GLY A 37 7.51 3.23 -14.09
N TYR A 38 8.58 2.93 -13.36
CA TYR A 38 8.54 2.27 -12.06
C TYR A 38 9.35 3.07 -11.04
N VAL A 39 8.81 3.23 -9.83
CA VAL A 39 9.42 4.05 -8.78
C VAL A 39 9.45 3.27 -7.48
N ASP A 40 10.63 3.18 -6.87
CA ASP A 40 10.75 2.91 -5.43
C ASP A 40 10.51 4.23 -4.68
N TRP A 41 9.28 4.42 -4.21
CA TRP A 41 8.83 5.67 -3.58
C TRP A 41 9.49 5.95 -2.23
N GLY A 42 10.19 4.97 -1.65
CA GLY A 42 10.86 5.11 -0.35
C GLY A 42 9.90 5.14 0.83
N GLY A 43 10.28 5.87 1.88
CA GLY A 43 9.56 5.91 3.15
C GLY A 43 9.84 7.18 3.95
N PRO A 44 9.56 7.19 5.27
CA PRO A 44 9.79 8.34 6.13
C PRO A 44 11.19 8.96 5.95
N PRO A 45 11.31 10.30 6.05
CA PRO A 45 12.51 11.02 5.63
C PRO A 45 13.74 10.65 6.46
N VAL A 46 14.88 10.54 5.79
CA VAL A 46 16.18 10.36 6.45
C VAL A 46 16.85 11.72 6.56
N ASN A 47 17.16 12.17 7.79
CA ASN A 47 17.72 13.50 8.07
C ASN A 47 16.87 14.66 7.50
N GLY A 48 15.54 14.50 7.50
CA GLY A 48 14.61 15.52 7.00
C GLY A 48 14.51 15.60 5.48
N VAL A 49 15.19 14.73 4.73
CA VAL A 49 15.12 14.69 3.27
C VAL A 49 14.02 13.74 2.83
N VAL A 50 13.04 14.28 2.11
CA VAL A 50 11.96 13.55 1.43
C VAL A 50 12.41 13.19 0.02
N ASP A 51 12.05 12.00 -0.47
CA ASP A 51 12.36 11.60 -1.85
C ASP A 51 11.59 12.49 -2.84
N ALA A 52 12.33 13.17 -3.72
CA ALA A 52 11.79 14.11 -4.69
C ALA A 52 10.92 13.45 -5.77
N ARG A 53 10.92 12.12 -5.87
CA ARG A 53 10.11 11.38 -6.83
C ARG A 53 8.67 11.19 -6.36
N ILE A 54 8.38 11.34 -5.07
CA ILE A 54 7.02 11.22 -4.53
C ILE A 54 6.12 12.28 -5.18
N ASP A 55 5.01 11.85 -5.77
CA ASP A 55 4.11 12.70 -6.56
C ASP A 55 2.63 12.64 -6.10
N GLY A 56 2.38 11.96 -4.97
CA GLY A 56 1.03 11.72 -4.43
C GLY A 56 0.36 10.44 -4.92
N THR A 57 1.06 9.61 -5.69
CA THR A 57 0.60 8.25 -6.04
C THR A 57 0.39 7.40 -4.78
N VAL A 58 -0.69 6.65 -4.78
CA VAL A 58 -1.10 5.72 -3.71
C VAL A 58 -0.97 4.30 -4.21
N VAL A 59 -0.35 3.46 -3.38
CA VAL A 59 -0.01 2.07 -3.71
C VAL A 59 -0.78 1.14 -2.77
N PRO A 60 -1.92 0.56 -3.20
CA PRO A 60 -2.80 -0.20 -2.31
C PRO A 60 -2.12 -1.37 -1.58
N CYS A 61 -1.15 -2.02 -2.23
CA CYS A 61 -0.43 -3.15 -1.63
C CYS A 61 0.37 -2.77 -0.37
N ALA A 62 0.73 -1.49 -0.17
CA ALA A 62 1.40 -1.03 1.05
C ALA A 62 0.52 -1.23 2.29
N ALA A 63 -0.76 -0.85 2.20
CA ALA A 63 -1.74 -1.08 3.25
C ALA A 63 -2.13 -2.56 3.33
N ALA A 64 -2.36 -3.22 2.19
CA ALA A 64 -2.76 -4.62 2.14
C ALA A 64 -1.71 -5.58 2.73
N GLY A 65 -0.44 -5.39 2.37
CA GLY A 65 0.67 -6.14 2.94
C GLY A 65 0.87 -5.90 4.44
N SER A 66 0.25 -4.85 4.99
CA SER A 66 0.30 -4.50 6.40
C SER A 66 -0.94 -4.93 7.21
N LEU A 67 -1.90 -5.62 6.58
CA LEU A 67 -3.17 -6.04 7.20
C LEU A 67 -3.02 -6.72 8.57
N PRO A 68 -2.14 -7.72 8.77
CA PRO A 68 -2.06 -8.40 10.06
C PRO A 68 -1.32 -7.58 11.13
N PHE A 69 -0.65 -6.48 10.77
CA PHE A 69 0.13 -5.66 11.70
C PHE A 69 -0.67 -4.47 12.24
N VAL A 70 -1.45 -3.80 11.39
CA VAL A 70 -2.30 -2.67 11.78
C VAL A 70 -3.70 -2.83 11.16
N PRO A 71 -4.49 -3.84 11.60
CA PRO A 71 -5.70 -4.25 10.87
C PRO A 71 -6.74 -3.15 10.69
N GLY A 72 -6.94 -2.31 11.71
CA GLY A 72 -7.92 -1.22 11.69
C GLY A 72 -7.61 -0.19 10.59
N ASP A 73 -6.41 0.39 10.62
CA ASP A 73 -6.01 1.41 9.65
C ASP A 73 -5.93 0.85 8.23
N CYS A 74 -5.35 -0.35 8.05
CA CYS A 74 -5.19 -0.96 6.74
C CYS A 74 -6.53 -1.35 6.12
N THR A 75 -7.45 -1.92 6.91
CA THR A 75 -8.79 -2.29 6.41
C THR A 75 -9.60 -1.04 6.06
N ALA A 76 -9.52 0.01 6.89
CA ALA A 76 -10.18 1.28 6.60
C ALA A 76 -9.66 1.90 5.30
N ALA A 77 -8.33 1.87 5.09
CA ALA A 77 -7.72 2.40 3.89
C ALA A 77 -8.19 1.67 2.61
N LEU A 78 -8.09 0.34 2.60
CA LEU A 78 -8.51 -0.46 1.44
C LEU A 78 -10.02 -0.31 1.14
N ARG A 79 -10.85 -0.27 2.18
CA ARG A 79 -12.30 -0.04 2.01
C ARG A 79 -12.60 1.33 1.43
N GLU A 80 -11.94 2.37 1.91
CA GLU A 80 -12.13 3.73 1.41
C GLU A 80 -11.69 3.84 -0.06
N MET A 81 -10.51 3.29 -0.40
CA MET A 81 -10.01 3.24 -1.77
C MET A 81 -11.01 2.53 -2.70
N HIS A 82 -11.48 1.35 -2.32
CA HIS A 82 -12.48 0.62 -3.09
C HIS A 82 -13.80 1.38 -3.20
N THR A 83 -14.26 2.01 -2.12
CA THR A 83 -15.53 2.75 -2.10
C THR A 83 -15.50 3.97 -3.02
N ARG A 84 -14.39 4.72 -3.05
CA ARG A 84 -14.27 5.96 -3.81
C ARG A 84 -13.94 5.77 -5.28
N TRP A 85 -13.08 4.81 -5.61
CA TRP A 85 -12.60 4.62 -6.99
C TRP A 85 -13.14 3.35 -7.66
N GLY A 86 -13.63 2.36 -6.90
CA GLY A 86 -14.31 1.17 -7.40
C GLY A 86 -13.60 0.52 -8.59
N ASP A 87 -14.36 0.23 -9.64
CA ASP A 87 -13.90 -0.43 -10.88
C ASP A 87 -12.73 0.30 -11.59
N LYS A 88 -12.46 1.58 -11.26
CA LYS A 88 -11.31 2.28 -11.83
C LYS A 88 -9.98 1.75 -11.30
N ILE A 89 -9.96 1.28 -10.07
CA ILE A 89 -8.74 0.78 -9.41
C ILE A 89 -8.91 -0.65 -8.91
N TYR A 90 -10.05 -1.30 -9.16
CA TYR A 90 -10.31 -2.66 -8.71
C TYR A 90 -10.83 -3.50 -9.89
N GLY A 91 -9.99 -4.40 -10.37
CA GLY A 91 -10.24 -5.23 -11.54
C GLY A 91 -10.35 -6.73 -11.19
N PRO A 92 -10.28 -7.59 -12.22
CA PRO A 92 -10.41 -9.05 -12.05
C PRO A 92 -9.39 -9.68 -11.09
N TYR A 93 -8.25 -9.02 -10.89
CA TYR A 93 -7.16 -9.49 -10.04
C TYR A 93 -7.04 -8.73 -8.72
N GLY A 94 -8.02 -7.87 -8.37
CA GLY A 94 -7.96 -7.03 -7.17
C GLY A 94 -7.58 -5.59 -7.50
N PHE A 95 -6.93 -4.92 -6.56
CA PHE A 95 -6.51 -3.53 -6.75
C PHE A 95 -5.50 -3.39 -7.89
N ALA A 96 -5.55 -2.28 -8.63
CA ALA A 96 -4.48 -1.83 -9.50
C ALA A 96 -3.18 -1.64 -8.70
N ASP A 97 -2.04 -1.75 -9.36
CA ASP A 97 -0.74 -1.65 -8.73
C ASP A 97 -0.55 -0.33 -7.97
N ALA A 98 -0.87 0.78 -8.65
CA ALA A 98 -0.87 2.11 -8.08
C ALA A 98 -1.89 3.00 -8.79
N PHE A 99 -2.29 4.08 -8.11
CA PHE A 99 -3.13 5.12 -8.70
C PHE A 99 -2.83 6.48 -8.09
N ASN A 100 -3.03 7.55 -8.84
CA ASN A 100 -2.91 8.91 -8.33
C ASN A 100 -4.32 9.52 -8.14
N PRO A 101 -4.77 9.74 -6.88
CA PRO A 101 -6.10 10.24 -6.57
C PRO A 101 -6.40 11.64 -7.12
N VAL A 102 -5.37 12.44 -7.40
CA VAL A 102 -5.51 13.84 -7.86
C VAL A 102 -5.50 13.92 -9.39
N THR A 103 -4.56 13.25 -10.04
CA THR A 103 -4.45 13.28 -11.51
C THR A 103 -5.39 12.30 -12.20
N GLY A 104 -5.90 11.30 -11.47
CA GLY A 104 -6.74 10.23 -11.99
C GLY A 104 -5.97 9.16 -12.77
N TRP A 105 -4.65 9.21 -12.79
CA TRP A 105 -3.82 8.16 -13.36
C TRP A 105 -4.00 6.85 -12.57
N VAL A 106 -4.05 5.73 -13.28
CA VAL A 106 -4.12 4.37 -12.72
C VAL A 106 -3.14 3.50 -13.51
N GLY A 107 -2.34 2.70 -12.82
CA GLY A 107 -1.49 1.69 -13.44
C GLY A 107 -2.33 0.69 -14.24
N THR A 108 -1.92 0.38 -15.46
CA THR A 108 -2.62 -0.58 -16.33
C THR A 108 -2.26 -2.03 -16.03
N ASP A 109 -1.14 -2.23 -15.35
CA ASP A 109 -0.57 -3.54 -15.08
C ASP A 109 -0.99 -4.04 -13.70
N VAL A 110 -0.86 -5.36 -13.53
CA VAL A 110 -1.07 -6.05 -12.27
C VAL A 110 0.22 -6.80 -11.95
N ILE A 111 0.89 -6.40 -10.89
CA ILE A 111 2.21 -6.93 -10.53
C ILE A 111 2.06 -8.05 -9.50
N GLY A 112 2.66 -9.21 -9.79
CA GLY A 112 2.53 -10.42 -8.97
C GLY A 112 3.08 -10.28 -7.55
N ILE A 113 4.12 -9.47 -7.34
CA ILE A 113 4.67 -9.21 -5.99
C ILE A 113 3.66 -8.43 -5.12
N ASP A 114 2.93 -7.49 -5.71
CA ASP A 114 1.99 -6.60 -5.02
C ASP A 114 0.63 -7.27 -4.78
N GLN A 115 0.15 -8.07 -5.74
CA GLN A 115 -1.03 -8.91 -5.53
C GLN A 115 -0.74 -10.08 -4.59
N GLY A 116 0.45 -10.69 -4.71
CA GLY A 116 0.86 -11.80 -3.88
C GLY A 116 0.88 -11.42 -2.40
N ILE A 117 1.52 -10.30 -2.06
CA ILE A 117 1.56 -9.85 -0.66
C ILE A 117 0.17 -9.48 -0.15
N THR A 118 -0.68 -8.87 -0.98
CA THR A 118 -2.06 -8.52 -0.65
C THR A 118 -2.86 -9.76 -0.24
N LEU A 119 -2.83 -10.82 -1.05
CA LEU A 119 -3.55 -12.06 -0.78
C LEU A 119 -3.02 -12.77 0.48
N LEU A 120 -1.70 -12.92 0.59
CA LEU A 120 -1.07 -13.65 1.69
C LEU A 120 -1.31 -12.96 3.04
N MET A 121 -1.24 -11.63 3.07
CA MET A 121 -1.42 -10.87 4.31
C MET A 121 -2.89 -10.73 4.70
N ALA A 122 -3.81 -10.72 3.74
CA ALA A 122 -5.24 -10.86 4.03
C ALA A 122 -5.56 -12.21 4.68
N GLU A 123 -4.99 -13.32 4.19
CA GLU A 123 -5.20 -14.63 4.82
C GLU A 123 -4.54 -14.72 6.20
N ASN A 124 -3.35 -14.15 6.38
CA ASN A 124 -2.72 -14.08 7.71
C ASN A 124 -3.55 -13.27 8.71
N LEU A 125 -4.18 -12.18 8.29
CA LEU A 125 -5.12 -11.46 9.15
C LEU A 125 -6.34 -12.31 9.50
N ARG A 126 -6.84 -13.09 8.55
CA ARG A 126 -8.09 -13.85 8.69
C ARG A 126 -7.96 -15.11 9.54
N SER A 127 -6.87 -15.85 9.37
CA SER A 127 -6.66 -17.16 10.00
C SER A 127 -5.23 -17.41 10.50
N GLY A 128 -4.23 -16.68 9.99
CA GLY A 128 -2.82 -16.96 10.26
C GLY A 128 -2.24 -18.13 9.46
N LEU A 129 -2.99 -18.72 8.52
CA LEU A 129 -2.63 -19.94 7.80
C LEU A 129 -1.25 -19.87 7.13
N VAL A 130 -0.91 -18.77 6.46
CA VAL A 130 0.37 -18.67 5.74
C VAL A 130 1.53 -18.71 6.72
N TRP A 131 1.42 -18.05 7.87
CA TRP A 131 2.44 -18.14 8.92
C TRP A 131 2.53 -19.53 9.53
N GLU A 132 1.39 -20.17 9.84
CA GLU A 132 1.36 -21.54 10.37
C GLU A 132 2.04 -22.54 9.43
N LEU A 133 1.81 -22.42 8.12
CA LEU A 133 2.45 -23.30 7.12
C LEU A 133 3.96 -23.05 6.97
N MET A 134 4.46 -21.87 7.35
CA MET A 134 5.86 -21.49 7.21
C MET A 134 6.69 -21.72 8.49
N GLU A 135 6.05 -21.79 9.67
CA GLU A 135 6.72 -22.09 10.95
C GLU A 135 7.48 -23.44 11.00
N PRO A 136 7.06 -24.53 10.33
CA PRO A 136 7.77 -25.82 10.36
C PRO A 136 9.18 -25.81 9.74
N TRP A 137 9.64 -24.70 9.15
CA TRP A 137 10.95 -24.58 8.53
C TRP A 137 12.10 -24.22 9.49
N ARG A 138 11.94 -24.36 10.81
CA ARG A 138 13.10 -24.33 11.73
C ARG A 138 13.90 -25.63 11.57
N PRO A 139 15.11 -25.62 10.99
CA PRO A 139 15.98 -26.79 11.06
C PRO A 139 16.31 -27.06 12.53
N GLU A 140 16.29 -28.33 12.94
CA GLU A 140 16.85 -28.77 14.23
C GLU A 140 18.34 -28.41 14.37
#